data_AF-A0A6M8BNZ0-F1
#
_entry.id   AF-A0A6M8BNZ0-F1
#
_cell.length_a   1.000
_cell.length_b   1.000
_cell.length_c   1.000
_cell.angle_alpha   90.00
_cell.angle_beta   90.00
_cell.angle_gamma   90.00
#
_symmetry.space_group_name_H-M   'P 1'
#
loop_
_entity.id
_entity.type
_entity.pdbx_description
1 polymer ?
#
loop_
_entity_poly.entity_id
_entity_poly.type
_entity_poly.pdbx_seq_one_letter_code
_entity_poly.pdbx_strand_id
1 'polypeptide(L)' 'MVKVKTVQFRAQVPQDIDFLIRAIAPFKNAGKDWTLSDIAVEALTEWLQKPENRELVEAHNILEGLERRGLTSNIF' A
#
# COMPACT_ATOMS: atom_id res chain seq x y z
N MET A 1 -20.68 -9.02 -3.17
CA MET A 1 -19.29 -8.50 -3.20
C MET A 1 -18.63 -8.90 -1.90
N VAL A 2 -17.51 -9.64 -1.95
CA VAL A 2 -16.76 -10.00 -0.73
C VAL A 2 -16.22 -8.70 -0.14
N LYS A 3 -16.59 -8.41 1.11
CA LYS A 3 -16.17 -7.18 1.80
C LYS A 3 -14.69 -7.36 2.17
N VAL A 4 -13.79 -6.72 1.42
CA VAL A 4 -12.36 -6.72 1.74
C VAL A 4 -12.19 -6.08 3.12
N LYS A 5 -11.70 -6.85 4.09
CA LYS A 5 -11.48 -6.35 5.45
C LYS A 5 -10.24 -5.47 5.44
N THR A 6 -10.42 -4.16 5.63
CA THR A 6 -9.30 -3.23 5.82
C THR A 6 -8.66 -3.46 7.19
N VAL A 7 -7.34 -3.36 7.24
CA VAL A 7 -6.55 -3.46 8.47
C VAL A 7 -5.74 -2.16 8.66
N GLN A 8 -5.40 -1.86 9.91
CA GLN A 8 -4.58 -0.70 10.24
C GLN A 8 -3.10 -1.02 9.95
N PHE A 9 -2.50 -0.29 9.03
CA PHE A 9 -1.06 -0.31 8.76
C PHE A 9 -0.39 0.82 9.56
N ARG A 10 0.45 0.48 10.55
CA ARG A 10 1.13 1.46 11.41
C ARG A 10 2.59 1.58 11.00
N ALA A 11 3.02 2.79 10.67
CA ALA A 11 4.40 3.14 10.38
C ALA A 11 4.75 4.49 11.02
N GLN A 12 6.05 4.72 11.23
CA GLN A 12 6.58 6.01 11.65
C GLN A 12 7.27 6.67 10.46
N VAL A 13 7.10 7.98 10.32
CA VAL A 13 7.77 8.78 9.30
C VAL A 13 8.42 10.00 9.97
N PRO A 14 9.54 10.51 9.40
CA PRO A 14 10.06 11.82 9.75
C PRO A 14 9.00 12.93 9.69
N GLN A 15 9.15 13.94 10.54
CA GLN A 15 8.17 15.02 10.70
C GLN A 15 8.00 15.87 9.43
N ASP A 16 9.10 16.11 8.71
CA ASP A 16 9.09 16.82 7.43
C ASP A 16 8.30 16.05 6.37
N ILE A 17 8.44 14.72 6.32
CA ILE A 17 7.67 13.86 5.42
C ILE A 17 6.17 13.89 5.78
N ASP A 18 5.80 13.79 7.06
CA ASP A 18 4.39 13.92 7.48
C ASP A 18 3.80 15.27 7.04
N PHE A 19 4.54 16.36 7.25
CA PHE A 19 4.14 17.70 6.83
C PHE A 19 3.92 17.78 5.32
N LEU A 20 4.90 17.33 4.52
CA LEU A 20 4.83 17.38 3.07
C LEU A 20 3.67 16.56 2.52
N ILE A 21 3.46 15.33 3.01
CA ILE A 21 2.35 14.47 2.57
C ILE A 21 1.00 15.15 2.85
N ARG A 22 0.81 15.69 4.05
CA ARG A 22 -0.43 16.39 4.41
C ARG A 22 -0.63 17.68 3.62
N ALA A 23 0.44 18.36 3.26
CA ALA A 23 0.38 19.55 2.44
C ALA A 23 -0.01 19.24 0.99
N ILE A 24 0.49 18.14 0.41
CA ILE A 24 0.20 17.78 -1.00
C ILE A 24 -1.11 17.03 -1.20
N ALA A 25 -1.58 16.28 -0.19
CA ALA A 25 -2.77 15.45 -0.29
C ALA A 25 -4.00 16.22 -0.82
N PRO A 26 -4.32 17.44 -0.33
CA PRO A 26 -5.45 18.22 -0.85
C PRO A 26 -5.26 18.66 -2.31
N PHE A 27 -4.03 18.82 -2.80
CA PHE A 27 -3.76 19.23 -4.19
C PHE A 27 -3.85 18.06 -5.18
N LYS A 28 -3.66 16.81 -4.71
CA LYS A 28 -3.89 15.60 -5.51
C LYS A 28 -5.40 15.33 -5.77
N ASN A 29 -6.31 16.13 -5.19
CA ASN A 29 -7.76 16.08 -5.41
C ASN A 29 -8.20 16.57 -6.80
N ALA A 30 -7.77 15.92 -7.89
CA ALA A 30 -8.34 16.12 -9.23
C ALA A 30 -9.81 15.63 -9.35
N GLY A 31 -10.69 16.04 -8.43
CA GLY A 31 -12.07 15.57 -8.29
C GLY A 31 -12.27 14.30 -7.46
N LYS A 32 -11.23 13.81 -6.78
CA LYS A 32 -11.31 12.72 -5.77
C LYS A 32 -11.04 13.29 -4.39
N ASP A 33 -11.60 12.70 -3.33
CA ASP A 33 -11.23 12.99 -1.93
C ASP A 33 -10.14 12.02 -1.48
N TRP A 34 -8.86 12.34 -1.73
CA TRP A 34 -7.76 11.49 -1.30
C TRP A 34 -7.58 11.54 0.22
N THR A 35 -7.56 10.36 0.85
CA THR A 35 -7.17 10.19 2.24
C THR A 35 -5.69 9.81 2.35
N LEU A 36 -5.12 9.92 3.56
CA LEU A 36 -3.77 9.40 3.82
C LEU A 36 -3.67 7.90 3.53
N SER A 37 -4.76 7.16 3.71
CA SER A 37 -4.82 5.73 3.38
C SER A 37 -4.67 5.51 1.88
N ASP A 38 -5.28 6.34 1.04
CA ASP A 38 -5.18 6.22 -0.42
C ASP A 38 -3.73 6.45 -0.89
N ILE A 39 -3.07 7.48 -0.34
CA ILE A 39 -1.66 7.77 -0.60
C ILE A 39 -0.76 6.61 -0.18
N ALA A 40 -0.99 6.07 1.03
CA ALA A 40 -0.21 4.96 1.54
C ALA A 40 -0.40 3.69 0.69
N VAL A 41 -1.65 3.37 0.29
CA VAL A 41 -1.94 2.21 -0.55
C VAL A 41 -1.30 2.35 -1.93
N GLU A 42 -1.40 3.52 -2.56
CA GLU A 42 -0.76 3.80 -3.85
C GLU A 42 0.77 3.58 -3.75
N ALA A 43 1.43 4.27 -2.81
CA ALA A 43 2.87 4.21 -2.64
C ALA A 43 3.38 2.80 -2.27
N LEU A 44 2.66 2.07 -1.41
CA LEU A 44 3.04 0.70 -1.02
C LEU A 44 2.84 -0.28 -2.18
N THR A 45 1.78 -0.12 -2.98
CA THR A 45 1.54 -0.96 -4.16
C THR A 45 2.66 -0.76 -5.19
N GLU A 46 3.01 0.50 -5.49
CA GLU A 46 4.12 0.82 -6.38
C GLU A 46 5.45 0.27 -5.85
N TRP A 47 5.71 0.42 -4.54
CA TRP A 47 6.92 -0.12 -3.92
C TRP A 47 6.99 -1.65 -4.04
N LEU A 48 5.89 -2.37 -3.78
CA LEU A 48 5.83 -3.83 -3.94
C LEU A 48 6.01 -4.29 -5.39
N GLN A 49 5.69 -3.45 -6.36
CA GLN A 49 5.86 -3.75 -7.79
C GLN A 49 7.30 -3.57 -8.30
N LYS A 50 8.19 -2.96 -7.50
CA LYS A 50 9.60 -2.86 -7.87
C LYS A 50 10.23 -4.25 -8.06
N PRO A 51 11.09 -4.45 -9.07
CA PRO A 51 11.66 -5.76 -9.39
C PRO A 51 12.29 -6.45 -8.18
N GLU A 52 13.08 -5.72 -7.40
CA GLU A 52 13.77 -6.25 -6.22
C GLU A 52 12.80 -6.78 -5.14
N ASN A 53 11.61 -6.19 -5.01
CA ASN A 53 10.61 -6.62 -4.04
C ASN A 53 9.78 -7.79 -4.57
N ARG A 54 9.51 -7.82 -5.88
CA ARG A 54 8.87 -8.95 -6.54
C ARG A 54 9.73 -10.21 -6.44
N GLU A 55 11.03 -10.09 -6.72
CA GLU A 55 11.99 -11.19 -6.58
C GLU A 55 11.98 -11.78 -5.15
N LEU A 56 11.94 -10.92 -4.12
CA LEU A 56 11.83 -11.37 -2.73
C LEU A 56 10.52 -12.12 -2.45
N VAL A 57 9.41 -11.65 -2.98
CA VAL A 57 8.09 -12.29 -2.79
C VAL A 57 8.06 -13.68 -3.41
N GLU A 58 8.65 -13.84 -4.59
CA GLU A 58 8.78 -15.12 -5.29
C GLU A 58 9.76 -16.05 -4.59
N ALA A 59 10.98 -15.58 -4.29
CA ALA A 59 12.04 -16.37 -3.68
C ALA A 59 11.66 -16.95 -2.31
N HIS A 60 10.77 -16.26 -1.58
CA HIS A 60 10.32 -16.67 -0.25
C HIS A 60 8.91 -17.28 -0.23
N ASN A 61 8.31 -17.59 -1.39
CA ASN A 61 6.96 -18.17 -1.51
C ASN A 61 5.89 -17.41 -0.70
N ILE A 62 5.98 -16.07 -0.66
CA ILE A 62 5.12 -15.26 0.21
C ILE A 62 3.65 -15.32 -0.26
N LEU A 63 3.41 -15.47 -1.57
CA LEU A 63 2.06 -15.59 -2.14
C LEU A 63 1.32 -16.83 -1.64
N GLU A 64 1.99 -17.98 -1.52
CA GLU A 64 1.38 -19.19 -0.95
C GLU A 64 0.98 -18.96 0.53
N GLY A 65 1.77 -18.16 1.25
CA GLY A 65 1.45 -17.71 2.60
C GLY A 65 0.18 -16.85 2.68
N LEU A 66 -0.13 -16.06 1.65
CA LEU A 66 -1.38 -15.30 1.57
C LEU A 66 -2.57 -16.22 1.33
N GLU A 67 -2.46 -17.15 0.40
CA GLU A 67 -3.53 -18.10 0.06
C GLU A 67 -3.93 -18.98 1.25
N ARG A 68 -2.95 -19.48 2.01
CA ARG A 68 -3.20 -20.24 3.25
C ARG A 68 -3.99 -19.45 4.31
N ARG A 69 -3.98 -18.11 4.22
CA ARG A 69 -4.75 -17.21 5.10
C ARG A 69 -6.11 -16.82 4.49
N GLY A 70 -6.48 -17.41 3.35
CA GLY A 70 -7.69 -17.07 2.60
C GLY A 70 -7.62 -15.69 1.94
N LEU A 71 -6.41 -15.19 1.69
CA LEU A 71 -6.17 -13.89 1.06
C LEU A 71 -5.66 -14.10 -0.37
N THR A 72 -6.04 -13.18 -1.27
CA THR A 72 -5.55 -13.10 -2.64
C THR A 72 -5.08 -11.68 -2.90
N SER A 73 -4.06 -11.52 -3.76
CA SER A 73 -3.48 -10.23 -4.10
C SER A 73 -3.44 -10.06 -5.61
N ASN A 74 -3.84 -8.88 -6.09
CA ASN A 74 -3.74 -8.48 -7.51
C ASN A 74 -2.56 -7.52 -7.75
N ILE A 75 -1.61 -7.44 -6.80
CA ILE A 75 -0.49 -6.48 -6.84
C ILE A 75 0.64 -6.98 -7.76
N PHE A 76 0.83 -8.31 -7.81
CA PHE A 76 1.92 -8.99 -8.51
C PHE A 76 1.50 -9.40 -9.92
#